data_AF-A0A970B125-F1
#
_entry.id   AF-A0A970B125-F1
#
_cell.length_a   1.000
_cell.length_b   1.000
_cell.length_c   1.000
_cell.angle_alpha   90.00
_cell.angle_beta   90.00
_cell.angle_gamma   90.00
#
_symmetry.space_group_name_H-M   'P 1'
#
loop_
_entity.id
_entity.type
_entity.pdbx_description
1 polymer ?
#
loop_
_entity_poly.entity_id
_entity_poly.type
_entity_poly.pdbx_seq_one_letter_code
_entity_poly.pdbx_strand_id
1 'polypeptide(L)'
;MANFKHVRQVKEGVDSWNQWRQKASNAEVIDLSRTDLSNMKLSGAHLSGVNLKGVNFTNADLSHADLSNANLCEVILKTPTWMEQYLTVLTLAKLC
;
A
#
# COMPACT_ATOMS: atom_id res chain seq x y z
N MET A 1 0.02 -11.75 9.09
CA MET A 1 -0.38 -12.42 7.83
C MET A 1 -1.62 -11.69 7.40
N ALA A 2 -1.64 -11.16 6.17
CA ALA A 2 -2.69 -10.24 5.73
C ALA A 2 -4.09 -10.78 6.02
N ASN A 3 -4.97 -9.87 6.45
CA ASN A 3 -6.37 -10.20 6.66
C ASN A 3 -7.07 -10.28 5.31
N PHE A 4 -7.57 -11.47 4.96
CA PHE A 4 -8.21 -11.73 3.67
C PHE A 4 -9.40 -10.80 3.39
N LYS A 5 -10.13 -10.37 4.43
CA LYS A 5 -11.26 -9.45 4.28
C LYS A 5 -10.77 -8.07 3.84
N HIS A 6 -9.71 -7.56 4.46
CA HIS A 6 -9.13 -6.25 4.11
C HIS A 6 -8.52 -6.26 2.71
N VAL A 7 -7.80 -7.34 2.37
CA VAL A 7 -7.22 -7.51 1.03
C VAL A 7 -8.31 -7.51 -0.04
N ARG A 8 -9.42 -8.22 0.20
CA ARG A 8 -10.54 -8.24 -0.72
C ARG A 8 -11.14 -6.86 -0.92
N GLN A 9 -11.34 -6.08 0.15
CA GLN A 9 -11.89 -4.72 0.06
C GLN A 9 -11.00 -3.79 -0.78
N VAL A 10 -9.67 -3.82 -0.56
CA VAL A 10 -8.73 -3.02 -1.37
C VAL A 10 -8.79 -3.43 -2.85
N LYS A 11 -8.94 -4.74 -3.14
CA LYS A 11 -9.01 -5.28 -4.50
C LYS A 11 -10.33 -4.98 -5.22
N GLU A 12 -11.40 -4.69 -4.47
CA GLU A 12 -12.69 -4.27 -5.02
C GLU A 12 -12.65 -2.81 -5.51
N GLY A 13 -11.67 -2.02 -5.09
CA GLY A 13 -11.41 -0.65 -5.60
C GLY A 13 -11.27 0.39 -4.49
N VAL A 14 -10.77 1.57 -4.87
CA VAL A 14 -10.52 2.69 -3.93
C VAL A 14 -11.80 3.21 -3.30
N ASP A 15 -12.89 3.33 -4.07
CA ASP A 15 -14.16 3.84 -3.55
C ASP A 15 -14.72 2.90 -2.48
N SER A 16 -14.72 1.59 -2.75
CA SER A 16 -15.12 0.55 -1.81
C SER A 16 -14.26 0.59 -0.54
N TRP A 17 -12.94 0.68 -0.72
CA TRP A 17 -11.99 0.80 0.38
C TRP A 17 -12.25 2.03 1.24
N ASN A 18 -12.40 3.21 0.63
CA ASN A 18 -12.59 4.47 1.34
C ASN A 18 -13.95 4.51 2.06
N GLN A 19 -15.01 3.96 1.45
CA GLN A 19 -16.31 3.81 2.11
C GLN A 19 -16.26 2.86 3.30
N TRP A 20 -15.54 1.74 3.14
CA TRP A 20 -15.31 0.81 4.25
C TRP A 20 -14.52 1.48 5.38
N ARG A 21 -13.45 2.23 5.06
CA ARG A 21 -12.65 3.00 6.02
C ARG A 21 -13.43 4.08 6.76
N GLN A 22 -14.42 4.71 6.12
CA GLN A 22 -15.30 5.68 6.79
C GLN A 22 -16.22 5.02 7.82
N LYS A 23 -16.60 3.76 7.60
CA LYS A 23 -17.50 3.00 8.49
C LYS A 23 -16.76 2.17 9.52
N ALA A 24 -15.53 1.75 9.22
CA ALA A 24 -14.67 1.02 10.12
C ALA A 24 -14.29 1.96 11.27
N SER A 25 -14.75 1.67 12.49
CA SER A 25 -14.25 2.35 13.68
C SER A 25 -12.73 2.23 13.74
N ASN A 26 -12.04 3.34 14.05
CA ASN A 26 -10.57 3.49 14.15
C ASN A 26 -9.83 2.47 15.06
N ALA A 27 -10.52 1.49 15.63
CA ALA A 27 -9.98 0.49 16.54
C ALA A 27 -9.47 -0.79 15.83
N GLU A 28 -9.80 -1.03 14.55
CA GLU A 28 -9.36 -2.23 13.86
C GLU A 28 -7.97 -2.05 13.21
N VAL A 29 -7.01 -2.88 13.62
CA VAL A 29 -5.69 -2.93 12.98
C VAL A 29 -5.82 -3.57 11.61
N ILE A 30 -5.48 -2.81 10.57
CA ILE A 30 -5.57 -3.27 9.20
C ILE A 30 -4.24 -3.90 8.77
N ASP A 31 -4.23 -5.21 8.55
CA ASP A 31 -3.07 -5.93 8.01
C ASP A 31 -3.25 -6.26 6.52
N LEU A 32 -2.43 -5.63 5.67
CA LEU A 32 -2.27 -5.94 4.24
C LEU A 32 -0.88 -6.48 3.93
N SER A 33 -0.09 -6.88 4.93
CA SER A 33 1.31 -7.28 4.75
C SER A 33 1.49 -8.40 3.71
N ARG A 34 2.53 -8.27 2.88
CA ARG A 34 2.91 -9.22 1.81
C ARG A 34 1.80 -9.47 0.77
N THR A 35 0.90 -8.50 0.60
CA THR A 35 -0.12 -8.55 -0.46
C THR A 35 0.45 -8.04 -1.77
N ASP A 36 0.06 -8.66 -2.88
CA ASP A 36 0.30 -8.12 -4.21
C ASP A 36 -0.82 -7.15 -4.61
N LEU A 37 -0.46 -5.87 -4.70
CA LEU A 37 -1.28 -4.75 -5.15
C LEU A 37 -0.67 -4.09 -6.40
N SER A 38 0.14 -4.83 -7.16
CA SER A 38 0.79 -4.31 -8.36
C SER A 38 -0.23 -3.93 -9.43
N ASN A 39 0.08 -2.87 -10.19
CA ASN A 39 -0.73 -2.30 -11.27
C ASN A 39 -2.13 -1.81 -10.82
N MET A 40 -2.39 -1.71 -9.52
CA MET A 40 -3.67 -1.23 -9.01
C MET A 40 -3.76 0.29 -9.08
N LYS A 41 -4.97 0.78 -9.38
CA LYS A 41 -5.31 2.21 -9.25
C LYS A 41 -5.70 2.47 -7.79
N LEU A 42 -4.79 3.00 -7.00
CA LEU A 42 -4.95 3.30 -5.58
C LEU A 42 -4.91 4.81 -5.29
N SER A 43 -5.13 5.63 -6.33
CA SER A 43 -5.11 7.08 -6.21
C SER A 43 -6.18 7.54 -5.23
N GLY A 44 -5.80 8.33 -4.22
CA GLY A 44 -6.69 8.81 -3.15
C GLY A 44 -7.09 7.75 -2.12
N ALA A 45 -6.44 6.58 -2.07
CA ALA A 45 -6.74 5.55 -1.09
C ALA A 45 -6.36 5.97 0.34
N HIS A 46 -7.27 5.77 1.31
CA HIS A 46 -7.02 6.00 2.72
C HIS A 46 -6.30 4.79 3.35
N LEU A 47 -4.97 4.75 3.24
CA LEU A 47 -4.12 3.68 3.75
C LEU A 47 -3.38 4.06 5.05
N SER A 48 -3.83 5.10 5.74
CA SER A 48 -3.22 5.52 7.00
C SER A 48 -3.39 4.48 8.10
N GLY A 49 -2.33 4.29 8.89
CA GLY A 49 -2.24 3.30 9.98
C GLY A 49 -2.25 1.83 9.53
N VAL A 50 -2.17 1.54 8.23
CA VAL A 50 -2.23 0.18 7.69
C VAL A 50 -0.86 -0.49 7.78
N ASN A 51 -0.83 -1.77 8.14
CA ASN A 51 0.37 -2.58 7.99
C ASN A 51 0.54 -3.01 6.53
N LEU A 52 1.42 -2.31 5.80
CA LEU A 52 1.77 -2.57 4.40
C LEU A 52 3.10 -3.32 4.27
N LYS A 53 3.58 -3.97 5.34
CA LYS A 53 4.89 -4.60 5.34
C LYS A 53 5.03 -5.62 4.20
N GLY A 54 6.00 -5.45 3.32
CA GLY A 54 6.27 -6.39 2.21
C GLY A 54 5.26 -6.31 1.06
N VAL A 55 4.39 -5.30 1.02
CA VAL A 55 3.40 -5.15 -0.05
C VAL A 55 4.07 -4.82 -1.37
N ASN A 56 3.59 -5.42 -2.46
CA ASN A 56 4.03 -5.08 -3.81
C ASN A 56 3.11 -4.02 -4.42
N PHE A 57 3.63 -2.81 -4.60
CA PHE A 57 2.99 -1.69 -5.29
C PHE A 57 3.63 -1.41 -6.66
N THR A 58 4.29 -2.40 -7.27
CA THR A 58 4.87 -2.27 -8.63
C THR A 58 3.83 -1.72 -9.61
N ASN A 59 4.12 -0.59 -10.26
CA ASN A 59 3.22 0.11 -11.18
C ASN A 59 1.85 0.51 -10.60
N ALA A 60 1.66 0.46 -9.27
CA ALA A 60 0.43 0.93 -8.67
C ALA A 60 0.39 2.46 -8.70
N ASP A 61 -0.77 3.03 -9.00
CA ASP A 61 -0.98 4.47 -8.90
C ASP A 61 -1.35 4.80 -7.46
N LEU A 62 -0.42 5.37 -6.70
CA LEU A 62 -0.62 5.84 -5.32
C LEU A 62 -0.82 7.36 -5.24
N SER A 63 -1.14 8.03 -6.34
CA SER A 63 -1.29 9.49 -6.37
C SER A 63 -2.32 9.95 -5.32
N HIS A 64 -1.98 10.93 -4.49
CA HIS A 64 -2.87 11.43 -3.42
C HIS A 64 -3.31 10.37 -2.37
N ALA A 65 -2.73 9.17 -2.33
CA ALA A 65 -3.02 8.20 -1.29
C ALA A 65 -2.50 8.67 0.07
N ASP A 66 -3.29 8.48 1.14
CA ASP A 66 -2.86 8.76 2.50
C ASP A 66 -2.16 7.53 3.08
N LEU A 67 -0.83 7.62 3.26
CA LEU A 67 0.01 6.57 3.86
C LEU A 67 0.50 6.95 5.27
N SER A 68 -0.13 7.96 5.90
CA SER A 68 0.30 8.45 7.22
C SER A 68 0.25 7.33 8.27
N ASN A 69 1.32 7.17 9.05
CA ASN A 69 1.45 6.10 10.06
C ASN A 69 1.36 4.66 9.52
N ALA A 70 1.43 4.44 8.21
CA ALA A 70 1.45 3.10 7.64
C ALA A 70 2.83 2.43 7.82
N ASN A 71 2.84 1.10 8.02
CA ASN A 71 4.09 0.34 8.05
C ASN A 71 4.51 0.02 6.60
N LEU A 72 5.50 0.77 6.08
CA LEU A 72 6.00 0.65 4.70
C LEU A 72 7.27 -0.21 4.58
N CYS A 73 7.59 -1.00 5.59
CA CYS A 73 8.81 -1.79 5.60
C CYS A 73 8.73 -2.94 4.60
N GLU A 74 9.83 -3.27 3.93
CA GLU A 74 9.92 -4.25 2.85
C GLU A 74 8.96 -4.02 1.65
N VAL A 75 8.26 -2.89 1.57
CA VAL A 75 7.42 -2.53 0.41
C VAL A 75 8.23 -2.49 -0.88
N ILE A 76 7.65 -3.06 -1.95
CA ILE A 76 8.23 -3.09 -3.28
C ILE A 76 7.53 -2.02 -4.13
N LEU A 77 8.26 -0.97 -4.49
CA LEU A 77 7.87 0.01 -5.50
C LEU A 77 8.81 -0.19 -6.69
N LYS A 78 8.28 -0.45 -7.89
CA LYS A 78 9.14 -0.56 -9.07
C LYS A 78 9.48 0.83 -9.58
N THR A 79 10.76 1.16 -9.55
CA THR A 79 11.30 2.29 -10.31
C THR A 79 11.48 1.87 -11.77
N PRO A 80 11.30 2.80 -12.74
CA PRO A 80 11.56 2.50 -14.14
C PRO A 80 12.99 1.99 -14.34
N THR A 81 13.12 0.85 -15.05
CA THR A 81 14.40 0.15 -15.28
C THR A 81 15.44 0.98 -16.04
N TRP A 82 15.02 2.03 -16.75
CA TRP A 82 15.92 2.99 -17.40
C TRP A 82 16.60 3.97 -16.41
N MET A 83 16.24 3.94 -15.12
CA MET A 83 16.95 4.64 -14.05
C MET A 83 17.96 3.75 -13.30
N GLU A 84 18.16 2.48 -13.70
CA GLU A 84 19.06 1.57 -12.98
C GLU A 84 20.55 1.97 -13.03
N GLN A 85 20.93 2.89 -13.92
CA GLN A 85 22.29 3.44 -13.96
C GLN A 85 22.50 4.66 -13.02
N TYR A 86 21.44 5.23 -12.44
CA TYR A 86 21.51 6.28 -11.41
C TYR A 86 21.27 5.70 -10.02
N LEU A 87 21.97 4.59 -9.73
CA LEU A 87 21.98 3.89 -8.45
C LEU A 87 21.97 4.89 -7.27
N THR A 88 21.06 4.67 -6.30
CA THR A 88 21.06 5.14 -4.88
C THR A 88 19.94 6.04 -4.36
N VAL A 89 18.69 5.95 -4.82
CA VAL A 89 17.59 6.44 -3.96
C VAL A 89 16.33 5.56 -4.06
N LEU A 90 15.83 5.13 -2.90
CA LEU A 90 14.48 4.61 -2.63
C LEU A 90 14.16 3.10 -2.79
N THR A 91 15.02 2.21 -2.29
CA THR A 91 14.48 1.16 -1.39
C THR A 91 14.42 1.73 0.03
N LEU A 92 13.62 2.78 0.27
CA LEU A 92 13.39 3.31 1.63
C LEU A 92 12.57 2.35 2.50
N ALA A 93 12.16 1.20 1.96
CA ALA A 93 11.52 0.13 2.70
C ALA A 93 12.49 -0.75 3.53
N LYS A 94 13.81 -0.54 3.46
CA LYS A 94 14.81 -1.37 4.18
C LYS A 94 15.10 -0.94 5.63
N LEU A 95 14.39 0.06 6.16
CA LEU A 95 14.57 0.55 7.54
C LEU A 95 13.22 0.55 8.29
N CYS A 96 12.60 -0.62 8.40
CA CYS A 96 12.42 -1.17 9.73
C CYS A 96 13.63 -2.09 9.95
#